data_AF-A0A819ZLJ1-F1
#
_entry.id   AF-A0A819ZLJ1-F1
#
_cell.length_a   1.000
_cell.length_b   1.000
_cell.length_c   1.000
_cell.angle_alpha   90.00
_cell.angle_beta   90.00
_cell.angle_gamma   90.00
#
_symmetry.space_group_name_H-M   'P 1'
#
loop_
_entity.id
_entity.type
_entity.pdbx_description
1 polymer ?
#
loop_
_entity_poly.entity_id
_entity_poly.type
_entity_poly.pdbx_seq_one_letter_code
_entity_poly.pdbx_strand_id
1 'polypeptide(L)'
;MANSSVICPQNTTVTASGTSLTSNLCASSQLTIQAANTASISINHTWPCPQSTTIISSSTILISDISAQKTLKLTSSGSSILNVDSTVICPQNTSVVASGTSMITNICATMQLTIQAIDMANVSINQTWPCPTYVSVNSSSNLSISGICAYNELQMYVHQTSGLIINSSIVCPDMTYVVASEQAYITNLCANVELDVEVYDLAIVQSNTSWLCPQKTVVTATNVNNTLSFCALNSMFINVINSTFVYNSTQPCPINITITASNGSNVFNVCSSLNTNIYAKNSTVLTDEFGCSSVVNVTATNLAVVYVCATSAIYAVASFNATIYYKGPLASNSSINGSEIIPWV
;
A
#
# COMPACT_ATOMS: atom_id res chain seq x y z
N MET A 1 -11.08 -0.77 -54.28
CA MET A 1 -10.53 -0.15 -53.06
C MET A 1 -9.50 -1.10 -52.50
N ALA A 2 -8.21 -0.81 -52.66
CA ALA A 2 -7.13 -1.67 -52.21
C ALA A 2 -6.99 -1.54 -50.68
N ASN A 3 -7.28 -2.62 -49.94
CA ASN A 3 -6.86 -2.79 -48.56
C ASN A 3 -5.33 -2.89 -48.56
N SER A 4 -4.66 -1.76 -48.41
CA SER A 4 -3.24 -1.73 -48.06
C SER A 4 -3.11 -2.22 -46.62
N SER A 5 -3.02 -3.52 -46.41
CA SER A 5 -2.56 -4.08 -45.14
C SER A 5 -1.15 -3.54 -44.90
N VAL A 6 -0.98 -2.70 -43.88
CA VAL A 6 0.36 -2.28 -43.44
C VAL A 6 1.11 -3.54 -43.02
N ILE A 7 2.11 -3.96 -43.80
CA ILE A 7 2.96 -5.10 -43.46
C ILE A 7 4.08 -4.57 -42.57
N CYS A 8 3.97 -4.86 -41.27
CA CYS A 8 5.03 -4.54 -40.32
C CYS A 8 6.10 -5.64 -40.32
N PRO A 9 7.39 -5.28 -40.21
CA PRO A 9 8.45 -6.27 -40.01
C PRO A 9 8.16 -7.10 -38.76
N GLN A 10 8.73 -8.31 -38.69
CA GLN A 10 8.61 -9.12 -37.46
C GLN A 10 9.20 -8.38 -36.26
N ASN A 11 10.41 -7.83 -36.44
CA ASN A 11 11.12 -7.12 -35.39
C ASN A 11 11.54 -5.73 -35.89
N THR A 12 11.37 -4.72 -35.05
CA THR A 12 11.84 -3.36 -35.28
C THR A 12 12.68 -2.93 -34.09
N THR A 13 13.89 -2.45 -34.36
CA THR A 13 14.76 -1.84 -33.35
C THR A 13 15.03 -0.40 -33.75
N VAL A 14 14.82 0.53 -32.82
CA VAL A 14 15.14 1.93 -32.99
C VAL A 14 16.13 2.34 -31.93
N THR A 15 17.28 2.82 -32.39
CA THR A 15 18.30 3.43 -31.54
C THR A 15 18.33 4.91 -31.83
N ALA A 16 17.99 5.73 -30.84
CA ALA A 16 18.00 7.17 -30.93
C ALA A 16 19.16 7.77 -30.12
N SER A 17 19.84 8.75 -30.70
CA SER A 17 20.79 9.60 -30.00
C SER A 17 20.56 11.06 -30.41
N GLY A 18 20.58 11.96 -29.42
CA GLY A 18 20.21 13.38 -29.62
C GLY A 18 18.74 13.56 -30.00
N THR A 19 18.33 14.77 -30.40
CA THR A 19 16.94 15.08 -30.73
C THR A 19 16.53 14.44 -32.05
N SER A 20 15.93 13.25 -32.01
CA SER A 20 15.47 12.50 -33.18
C SER A 20 13.99 12.18 -33.06
N LEU A 21 13.18 12.74 -33.96
CA LEU A 21 11.76 12.45 -34.07
C LEU A 21 11.57 11.23 -34.98
N THR A 22 11.13 10.11 -34.42
CA THR A 22 10.87 8.88 -35.19
C THR A 22 9.40 8.50 -35.05
N SER A 23 8.61 8.67 -36.12
CA SER A 23 7.17 8.38 -36.16
C SER A 23 6.85 7.13 -36.98
N ASN A 24 5.64 6.55 -36.77
CA ASN A 24 5.09 5.43 -37.54
C ASN A 24 5.91 4.13 -37.50
N LEU A 25 6.50 3.83 -36.34
CA LEU A 25 7.16 2.54 -36.11
C LEU A 25 6.10 1.46 -35.93
N CYS A 26 6.33 0.30 -36.52
CA CYS A 26 5.50 -0.86 -36.28
C CYS A 26 6.31 -2.16 -36.32
N ALA A 27 5.82 -3.17 -35.61
CA ALA A 27 6.37 -4.52 -35.59
C ALA A 27 5.25 -5.52 -35.31
N SER A 28 5.28 -6.70 -35.92
CA SER A 28 4.29 -7.75 -35.66
C SER A 28 4.64 -8.65 -34.47
N SER A 29 5.94 -8.78 -34.14
CA SER A 29 6.42 -9.58 -33.00
C SER A 29 7.04 -8.69 -31.93
N GLN A 30 8.16 -8.02 -32.22
CA GLN A 30 8.94 -7.30 -31.22
C GLN A 30 9.29 -5.87 -31.66
N LEU A 31 8.98 -4.89 -30.81
CA LEU A 31 9.46 -3.52 -30.92
C LEU A 31 10.47 -3.25 -29.81
N THR A 32 11.68 -2.83 -30.16
CA THR A 32 12.71 -2.41 -29.19
C THR A 32 13.08 -0.95 -29.47
N ILE A 33 12.96 -0.11 -28.47
CA ILE A 33 13.34 1.30 -28.53
C ILE A 33 14.41 1.53 -27.49
N GLN A 34 15.56 2.02 -27.92
CA GLN A 34 16.65 2.40 -27.05
C GLN A 34 16.99 3.86 -27.32
N ALA A 35 16.96 4.70 -26.30
CA ALA A 35 17.49 6.06 -26.42
C ALA A 35 18.56 6.34 -25.39
N ALA A 36 19.55 7.10 -25.84
CA ALA A 36 20.61 7.68 -25.03
C ALA A 36 20.77 9.16 -25.41
N ASN A 37 21.24 9.98 -24.46
CA ASN A 37 21.33 11.45 -24.62
C ASN A 37 19.94 12.12 -24.79
N THR A 38 19.84 13.44 -24.90
CA THR A 38 18.55 14.18 -24.92
C THR A 38 17.67 13.87 -26.16
N ALA A 39 17.02 12.71 -26.18
CA ALA A 39 16.33 12.14 -27.33
C ALA A 39 14.81 12.08 -27.13
N SER A 40 14.07 12.88 -27.90
CA SER A 40 12.60 12.88 -27.87
C SER A 40 12.02 12.02 -29.00
N ILE A 41 11.52 10.82 -28.69
CA ILE A 41 10.96 9.88 -29.68
C ILE A 41 9.43 9.84 -29.59
N SER A 42 8.72 10.67 -30.38
CA SER A 42 7.27 10.52 -30.50
C SER A 42 6.92 9.38 -31.45
N ILE A 43 6.49 8.26 -30.88
CA ILE A 43 5.97 7.12 -31.63
C ILE A 43 4.48 7.33 -31.80
N ASN A 44 3.98 7.11 -33.01
CA ASN A 44 2.56 6.96 -33.28
C ASN A 44 2.41 5.56 -33.83
N HIS A 45 2.07 4.61 -32.98
CA HIS A 45 2.05 3.21 -33.38
C HIS A 45 0.80 2.94 -34.22
N THR A 46 0.99 2.67 -35.52
CA THR A 46 -0.09 2.17 -36.37
C THR A 46 -0.24 0.67 -36.18
N TRP A 47 -1.48 0.21 -35.97
CA TRP A 47 -1.85 -1.20 -35.97
C TRP A 47 -1.13 -2.03 -37.06
N PRO A 48 -0.72 -3.28 -36.77
CA PRO A 48 -1.02 -4.09 -35.58
C PRO A 48 -0.03 -3.93 -34.42
N CYS A 49 -0.53 -3.90 -33.17
CA CYS A 49 0.30 -3.87 -31.95
C CYS A 49 1.26 -5.08 -31.89
N PRO A 50 2.55 -4.89 -31.53
CA PRO A 50 3.50 -5.99 -31.40
C PRO A 50 3.11 -6.95 -30.28
N GLN A 51 3.59 -8.19 -30.33
CA GLN A 51 3.45 -9.11 -29.20
C GLN A 51 4.17 -8.57 -27.96
N SER A 52 5.37 -8.00 -28.14
CA SER A 52 6.19 -7.44 -27.07
C SER A 52 6.81 -6.10 -27.46
N THR A 53 6.83 -5.15 -26.52
CA THR A 53 7.55 -3.89 -26.64
C THR A 53 8.52 -3.72 -25.49
N THR A 54 9.76 -3.35 -25.80
CA THR A 54 10.80 -3.02 -24.82
C THR A 54 11.30 -1.61 -25.07
N ILE A 55 11.33 -0.80 -24.03
CA ILE A 55 11.86 0.56 -24.05
C ILE A 55 12.96 0.67 -23.01
N ILE A 56 14.12 1.13 -23.44
CA ILE A 56 15.28 1.35 -22.58
C ILE A 56 15.71 2.81 -22.73
N SER A 57 15.73 3.51 -21.60
CA SER A 57 16.11 4.91 -21.52
C SER A 57 17.21 5.18 -20.51
N SER A 58 18.19 5.98 -20.89
CA SER A 58 19.13 6.64 -19.98
C SER A 58 19.01 8.17 -19.98
N SER A 59 17.93 8.70 -20.56
CA SER A 59 17.72 10.13 -20.79
C SER A 59 16.23 10.48 -20.94
N THR A 60 15.89 11.75 -21.12
CA THR A 60 14.50 12.14 -21.36
C THR A 60 13.99 11.59 -22.69
N ILE A 61 12.99 10.69 -22.67
CA ILE A 61 12.28 10.18 -23.84
C ILE A 61 10.77 10.39 -23.67
N LEU A 62 10.20 11.32 -24.42
CA LEU A 62 8.75 11.41 -24.52
C LEU A 62 8.28 10.36 -25.53
N ILE A 63 7.54 9.34 -25.08
CA ILE A 63 6.91 8.37 -25.98
C ILE A 63 5.38 8.45 -25.85
N SER A 64 4.71 8.50 -26.98
CA SER A 64 3.25 8.43 -27.08
C SER A 64 2.84 7.11 -27.72
N ASP A 65 1.61 6.66 -27.48
CA ASP A 65 0.92 5.60 -28.21
C ASP A 65 1.68 4.27 -28.31
N ILE A 66 2.45 3.92 -27.28
CA ILE A 66 3.07 2.60 -27.19
C ILE A 66 1.98 1.57 -26.94
N SER A 67 2.06 0.46 -27.69
CA SER A 67 1.18 -0.68 -27.48
C SER A 67 1.97 -1.97 -27.47
N ALA A 68 1.44 -2.97 -26.78
CA ALA A 68 1.90 -4.35 -26.82
C ALA A 68 0.70 -5.25 -26.49
N GLN A 69 0.63 -6.42 -27.11
CA GLN A 69 -0.46 -7.38 -26.84
C GLN A 69 -0.17 -8.21 -25.58
N LYS A 70 1.07 -8.67 -25.41
CA LYS A 70 1.44 -9.55 -24.29
C LYS A 70 2.29 -8.83 -23.26
N THR A 71 3.37 -8.19 -23.68
CA THR A 71 4.38 -7.70 -22.74
C THR A 71 4.88 -6.31 -23.08
N LEU A 72 4.82 -5.41 -22.12
CA LEU A 72 5.50 -4.12 -22.15
C LEU A 72 6.60 -4.10 -21.08
N LYS A 73 7.85 -3.84 -21.48
CA LYS A 73 8.99 -3.66 -20.57
C LYS A 73 9.52 -2.25 -20.70
N LEU A 74 9.51 -1.52 -19.60
CA LEU A 74 10.03 -0.17 -19.51
C LEU A 74 11.23 -0.18 -18.56
N THR A 75 12.37 0.29 -19.06
CA THR A 75 13.57 0.48 -18.25
C THR A 75 14.00 1.94 -18.39
N SER A 76 14.06 2.65 -17.27
CA SER A 76 14.39 4.06 -17.22
C SER A 76 15.52 4.27 -16.21
N SER A 77 16.52 5.05 -16.57
CA SER A 77 17.67 5.34 -15.70
C SER A 77 18.14 6.78 -15.84
N GLY A 78 18.85 7.28 -14.82
CA GLY A 78 19.33 8.67 -14.79
C GLY A 78 18.18 9.69 -14.69
N SER A 79 18.34 10.87 -15.31
CA SER A 79 17.27 11.87 -15.41
C SER A 79 16.44 11.63 -16.67
N SER A 80 15.59 10.60 -16.61
CA SER A 80 14.73 10.19 -17.72
C SER A 80 13.27 10.52 -17.42
N ILE A 81 12.58 11.10 -18.39
CA ILE A 81 11.12 11.21 -18.34
C ILE A 81 10.65 10.30 -19.45
N LEU A 82 9.85 9.30 -19.10
CA LEU A 82 9.22 8.35 -20.00
C LEU A 82 7.72 8.52 -19.84
N ASN A 83 7.14 9.46 -20.59
CA ASN A 83 5.70 9.45 -20.75
C ASN A 83 5.32 8.21 -21.58
N VAL A 84 4.26 7.48 -21.19
CA VAL A 84 3.71 6.36 -21.96
C VAL A 84 2.21 6.58 -22.07
N ASP A 85 1.80 7.43 -23.01
CA ASP A 85 0.38 7.59 -23.32
C ASP A 85 -0.13 6.37 -24.09
N SER A 86 -0.48 5.28 -23.40
CA SER A 86 -1.05 4.08 -24.02
C SER A 86 -2.55 4.27 -24.28
N THR A 87 -3.00 4.21 -25.54
CA THR A 87 -4.38 4.65 -25.89
C THR A 87 -5.23 3.70 -26.73
N VAL A 88 -4.95 2.38 -26.83
CA VAL A 88 -5.93 1.44 -27.44
C VAL A 88 -6.00 0.05 -26.80
N ILE A 89 -4.87 -0.56 -26.41
CA ILE A 89 -4.82 -1.93 -25.84
C ILE A 89 -3.81 -1.98 -24.69
N CYS A 90 -4.26 -2.44 -23.53
CA CYS A 90 -3.38 -2.77 -22.41
C CYS A 90 -2.73 -4.15 -22.62
N PRO A 91 -1.41 -4.28 -22.45
CA PRO A 91 -0.73 -5.57 -22.51
C PRO A 91 -1.21 -6.49 -21.38
N GLN A 92 -1.05 -7.80 -21.55
CA GLN A 92 -1.26 -8.73 -20.45
C GLN A 92 -0.34 -8.40 -19.26
N ASN A 93 0.95 -8.17 -19.53
CA ASN A 93 1.96 -7.91 -18.51
C ASN A 93 2.73 -6.62 -18.80
N THR A 94 2.87 -5.78 -17.79
CA THR A 94 3.74 -4.60 -17.83
C THR A 94 4.77 -4.68 -16.71
N SER A 95 6.03 -4.47 -17.05
CA SER A 95 7.13 -4.38 -16.10
C SER A 95 7.84 -3.05 -16.25
N VAL A 96 8.06 -2.40 -15.12
CA VAL A 96 8.73 -1.11 -15.02
C VAL A 96 9.93 -1.27 -14.10
N VAL A 97 11.11 -0.91 -14.60
CA VAL A 97 12.34 -0.77 -13.80
C VAL A 97 12.81 0.66 -13.97
N ALA A 98 12.82 1.42 -12.88
CA ALA A 98 13.13 2.84 -12.91
C ALA A 98 14.25 3.16 -11.91
N SER A 99 15.22 3.97 -12.35
CA SER A 99 16.31 4.50 -11.52
C SER A 99 16.58 5.98 -11.77
N GLY A 100 17.23 6.65 -10.82
CA GLY A 100 17.47 8.10 -10.89
C GLY A 100 16.15 8.88 -10.90
N THR A 101 16.18 10.13 -11.39
CA THR A 101 14.96 10.92 -11.56
C THR A 101 14.17 10.48 -12.79
N SER A 102 13.54 9.30 -12.67
CA SER A 102 12.66 8.70 -13.67
C SER A 102 11.20 9.09 -13.43
N MET A 103 10.48 9.58 -14.45
CA MET A 103 9.01 9.76 -14.40
C MET A 103 8.34 8.87 -15.44
N ILE A 104 7.42 8.00 -15.01
CA ILE A 104 6.71 7.06 -15.89
C ILE A 104 5.21 7.17 -15.65
N THR A 105 4.46 7.60 -16.66
CA THR A 105 3.03 7.90 -16.59
C THR A 105 2.20 7.04 -17.54
N ASN A 106 0.91 6.85 -17.22
CA ASN A 106 -0.11 6.24 -18.10
C ASN A 106 0.14 4.78 -18.53
N ILE A 107 0.85 4.00 -17.71
CA ILE A 107 1.01 2.56 -17.91
C ILE A 107 -0.26 1.78 -17.54
N CYS A 108 -0.51 0.67 -18.22
CA CYS A 108 -1.59 -0.25 -17.89
C CYS A 108 -1.18 -1.72 -18.12
N ALA A 109 -1.93 -2.64 -17.53
CA ALA A 109 -1.81 -4.08 -17.74
C ALA A 109 -3.15 -4.76 -17.44
N THR A 110 -3.45 -5.90 -18.09
CA THR A 110 -4.69 -6.66 -17.83
C THR A 110 -4.49 -7.84 -16.88
N MET A 111 -3.28 -8.40 -16.79
CA MET A 111 -2.96 -9.53 -15.88
C MET A 111 -2.00 -9.11 -14.76
N GLN A 112 -0.83 -8.58 -15.11
CA GLN A 112 0.22 -8.30 -14.12
C GLN A 112 0.90 -6.95 -14.38
N LEU A 113 1.03 -6.15 -13.32
CA LEU A 113 1.87 -4.96 -13.31
C LEU A 113 2.97 -5.11 -12.25
N THR A 114 4.24 -5.06 -12.67
CA THR A 114 5.39 -5.10 -11.77
C THR A 114 6.16 -3.78 -11.86
N ILE A 115 6.39 -3.13 -10.72
CA ILE A 115 7.15 -1.88 -10.62
C ILE A 115 8.32 -2.10 -9.69
N GLN A 116 9.52 -1.82 -10.19
CA GLN A 116 10.76 -1.82 -9.45
C GLN A 116 11.39 -0.44 -9.50
N ALA A 117 11.49 0.21 -8.35
CA ALA A 117 12.11 1.52 -8.18
C ALA A 117 13.41 1.40 -7.39
N ILE A 118 14.50 1.81 -8.02
CA ILE A 118 15.84 1.85 -7.43
C ILE A 118 16.36 3.30 -7.51
N ASP A 119 17.32 3.69 -6.68
CA ASP A 119 18.04 4.98 -6.76
C ASP A 119 17.19 6.27 -7.03
N MET A 120 16.19 6.57 -6.20
CA MET A 120 15.34 7.79 -6.21
C MET A 120 14.36 7.95 -7.40
N ALA A 121 13.71 6.86 -7.83
CA ALA A 121 12.77 6.87 -8.95
C ALA A 121 11.36 7.43 -8.63
N ASN A 122 10.93 8.46 -9.36
CA ASN A 122 9.60 9.06 -9.19
C ASN A 122 8.56 8.48 -10.18
N VAL A 123 8.05 7.28 -9.91
CA VAL A 123 7.15 6.54 -10.82
C VAL A 123 5.67 6.93 -10.66
N SER A 124 5.26 8.04 -11.28
CA SER A 124 3.85 8.47 -11.27
C SER A 124 2.94 7.63 -12.18
N ILE A 125 2.42 6.51 -11.68
CA ILE A 125 1.44 5.72 -12.42
C ILE A 125 0.10 6.47 -12.46
N ASN A 126 -0.53 6.50 -13.63
CA ASN A 126 -1.92 6.91 -13.76
C ASN A 126 -2.61 5.79 -14.53
N GLN A 127 -3.01 4.78 -13.78
CA GLN A 127 -3.55 3.58 -14.38
C GLN A 127 -4.99 3.86 -14.79
N THR A 128 -5.24 3.83 -16.09
CA THR A 128 -6.61 3.81 -16.61
C THR A 128 -7.11 2.36 -16.63
N TRP A 129 -8.43 2.19 -16.50
CA TRP A 129 -9.09 0.89 -16.57
C TRP A 129 -8.64 0.10 -17.81
N PRO A 130 -8.41 -1.22 -17.73
CA PRO A 130 -8.72 -2.12 -16.61
C PRO A 130 -7.64 -2.18 -15.51
N CYS A 131 -8.07 -2.59 -14.30
CA CYS A 131 -7.14 -3.04 -13.25
C CYS A 131 -6.51 -4.39 -13.62
N PRO A 132 -5.19 -4.60 -13.47
CA PRO A 132 -4.60 -5.91 -13.61
C PRO A 132 -5.11 -6.84 -12.49
N THR A 133 -5.02 -8.14 -12.72
CA THR A 133 -5.29 -9.14 -11.69
C THR A 133 -4.30 -9.02 -10.52
N TYR A 134 -3.02 -8.79 -10.82
CA TYR A 134 -1.93 -8.75 -9.84
C TYR A 134 -1.07 -7.50 -10.01
N VAL A 135 -0.67 -6.90 -8.89
CA VAL A 135 0.27 -5.79 -8.87
C VAL A 135 1.34 -6.04 -7.82
N SER A 136 2.60 -5.82 -8.20
CA SER A 136 3.74 -5.87 -7.29
C SER A 136 4.57 -4.60 -7.42
N VAL A 137 4.84 -3.98 -6.28
CA VAL A 137 5.72 -2.81 -6.17
C VAL A 137 6.88 -3.17 -5.26
N ASN A 138 8.10 -2.97 -5.74
CA ASN A 138 9.30 -3.09 -4.94
C ASN A 138 10.11 -1.80 -5.06
N SER A 139 10.38 -1.16 -3.92
CA SER A 139 11.17 0.05 -3.83
C SER A 139 12.27 -0.07 -2.81
N SER A 140 13.49 0.23 -3.24
CA SER A 140 14.64 0.41 -2.34
C SER A 140 15.00 1.88 -2.10
N SER A 141 14.18 2.81 -2.59
CA SER A 141 14.47 4.25 -2.58
C SER A 141 13.21 5.08 -2.84
N ASN A 142 13.31 6.42 -2.77
CA ASN A 142 12.17 7.33 -2.95
C ASN A 142 11.28 6.96 -4.15
N LEU A 143 10.08 6.47 -3.85
CA LEU A 143 9.06 6.13 -4.85
C LEU A 143 7.76 6.85 -4.53
N SER A 144 7.24 7.57 -5.51
CA SER A 144 5.89 8.10 -5.50
C SER A 144 5.09 7.45 -6.61
N ILE A 145 4.11 6.62 -6.24
CA ILE A 145 3.10 6.07 -7.15
C ILE A 145 1.78 6.72 -6.80
N SER A 146 0.98 7.05 -7.81
CA SER A 146 -0.43 7.42 -7.68
C SER A 146 -1.31 6.41 -8.43
N GLY A 147 -2.62 6.34 -8.12
CA GLY A 147 -3.59 5.71 -9.02
C GLY A 147 -3.34 4.24 -9.38
N ILE A 148 -2.80 3.44 -8.45
CA ILE A 148 -2.58 2.00 -8.66
C ILE A 148 -3.82 1.21 -8.22
N CYS A 149 -4.20 0.18 -8.99
CA CYS A 149 -5.29 -0.72 -8.62
C CYS A 149 -5.00 -2.16 -9.03
N ALA A 150 -5.64 -3.11 -8.35
CA ALA A 150 -5.55 -4.53 -8.63
C ALA A 150 -6.91 -5.18 -8.34
N TYR A 151 -7.24 -6.28 -9.03
CA TYR A 151 -8.46 -7.06 -8.74
C TYR A 151 -8.24 -8.10 -7.63
N ASN A 152 -7.16 -8.89 -7.71
CA ASN A 152 -6.93 -9.96 -6.75
C ASN A 152 -5.93 -9.55 -5.68
N GLU A 153 -4.76 -9.06 -6.08
CA GLU A 153 -3.65 -8.89 -5.15
C GLU A 153 -2.78 -7.68 -5.47
N LEU A 154 -2.50 -6.89 -4.42
CA LEU A 154 -1.51 -5.82 -4.42
C LEU A 154 -0.43 -6.14 -3.39
N GLN A 155 0.79 -6.38 -3.83
CA GLN A 155 1.96 -6.57 -2.98
C GLN A 155 2.90 -5.37 -3.06
N MET A 156 3.35 -4.88 -1.91
CA MET A 156 4.22 -3.71 -1.84
C MET A 156 5.35 -3.93 -0.83
N TYR A 157 6.58 -3.76 -1.30
CA TYR A 157 7.79 -3.79 -0.49
C TYR A 157 8.47 -2.42 -0.64
N VAL A 158 8.48 -1.63 0.42
CA VAL A 158 8.90 -0.23 0.39
C VAL A 158 9.94 0.02 1.48
N HIS A 159 11.17 0.33 1.05
CA HIS A 159 12.30 0.67 1.92
C HIS A 159 12.78 2.10 1.66
N GLN A 160 13.28 2.77 2.71
CA GLN A 160 14.00 4.05 2.70
C GLN A 160 13.31 5.24 2.00
N THR A 161 13.00 6.28 2.79
CA THR A 161 12.62 7.64 2.34
C THR A 161 11.58 7.69 1.19
N SER A 162 10.72 6.67 1.13
CA SER A 162 9.75 6.47 0.05
C SER A 162 8.40 7.05 0.41
N GLY A 163 8.01 8.13 -0.27
CA GLY A 163 6.68 8.71 -0.17
C GLY A 163 5.70 8.08 -1.16
N LEU A 164 5.08 6.98 -0.76
CA LEU A 164 4.09 6.24 -1.56
C LEU A 164 2.66 6.76 -1.26
N ILE A 165 2.03 7.41 -2.25
CA ILE A 165 0.66 7.92 -2.11
C ILE A 165 -0.29 7.10 -2.98
N ILE A 166 -0.82 6.00 -2.44
CA ILE A 166 -1.71 5.12 -3.20
C ILE A 166 -3.09 5.77 -3.32
N ASN A 167 -3.29 6.67 -4.27
CA ASN A 167 -4.64 7.18 -4.56
C ASN A 167 -5.48 6.12 -5.31
N SER A 168 -5.77 4.97 -4.68
CA SER A 168 -6.63 3.91 -5.22
C SER A 168 -8.10 4.32 -5.09
N SER A 169 -8.58 5.17 -6.00
CA SER A 169 -9.93 5.74 -5.90
C SER A 169 -11.03 4.93 -6.60
N ILE A 170 -10.76 3.72 -7.15
CA ILE A 170 -11.76 3.02 -7.99
C ILE A 170 -11.93 1.52 -7.70
N VAL A 171 -10.86 0.74 -7.47
CA VAL A 171 -10.97 -0.71 -7.23
C VAL A 171 -9.96 -1.14 -6.16
N CYS A 172 -10.46 -1.79 -5.12
CA CYS A 172 -9.64 -2.43 -4.10
C CYS A 172 -9.44 -3.91 -4.45
N PRO A 173 -8.22 -4.45 -4.32
CA PRO A 173 -7.99 -5.88 -4.51
C PRO A 173 -8.64 -6.69 -3.41
N ASP A 174 -8.82 -7.99 -3.63
CA ASP A 174 -9.21 -8.90 -2.55
C ASP A 174 -8.17 -8.91 -1.43
N MET A 175 -6.88 -8.92 -1.77
CA MET A 175 -5.77 -8.88 -0.80
C MET A 175 -4.79 -7.74 -1.09
N THR A 176 -4.37 -7.06 -0.02
CA THR A 176 -3.26 -6.10 -0.05
C THR A 176 -2.23 -6.49 1.00
N TYR A 177 -0.99 -6.70 0.59
CA TYR A 177 0.15 -6.99 1.45
C TYR A 177 1.18 -5.87 1.35
N VAL A 178 1.61 -5.35 2.50
CA VAL A 178 2.52 -4.20 2.58
C VAL A 178 3.64 -4.48 3.57
N VAL A 179 4.88 -4.37 3.12
CA VAL A 179 6.07 -4.32 3.97
C VAL A 179 6.69 -2.94 3.82
N ALA A 180 6.77 -2.22 4.93
CA ALA A 180 7.28 -0.85 4.97
C ALA A 180 8.42 -0.73 5.99
N SER A 181 9.54 -0.13 5.60
CA SER A 181 10.63 0.19 6.54
C SER A 181 11.20 1.60 6.32
N GLU A 182 11.97 2.09 7.30
CA GLU A 182 12.90 3.22 7.14
C GLU A 182 12.26 4.51 6.55
N GLN A 183 11.29 5.10 7.26
CA GLN A 183 10.60 6.35 6.85
C GLN A 183 9.73 6.23 5.59
N ALA A 184 9.32 5.02 5.19
CA ALA A 184 8.27 4.86 4.19
C ALA A 184 6.97 5.55 4.66
N TYR A 185 6.34 6.32 3.76
CA TYR A 185 5.04 6.94 3.98
C TYR A 185 4.04 6.32 3.00
N ILE A 186 3.11 5.51 3.49
CA ILE A 186 2.10 4.81 2.67
C ILE A 186 0.73 5.28 3.11
N THR A 187 -0.06 5.80 2.18
CA THR A 187 -1.43 6.27 2.46
C THR A 187 -2.46 5.62 1.55
N ASN A 188 -3.74 5.67 1.95
CA ASN A 188 -4.89 5.29 1.13
C ASN A 188 -4.91 3.81 0.69
N LEU A 189 -4.39 2.92 1.55
CA LEU A 189 -4.52 1.48 1.36
C LEU A 189 -5.98 1.03 1.39
N CYS A 190 -6.28 -0.03 0.63
CA CYS A 190 -7.57 -0.72 0.72
C CYS A 190 -7.46 -2.18 0.28
N ALA A 191 -8.43 -2.99 0.71
CA ALA A 191 -8.64 -4.36 0.28
C ALA A 191 -10.11 -4.75 0.55
N ASN A 192 -10.67 -5.70 -0.22
CA ASN A 192 -12.02 -6.21 0.01
C ASN A 192 -12.05 -7.29 1.09
N VAL A 193 -11.04 -8.18 1.11
CA VAL A 193 -10.99 -9.34 2.00
C VAL A 193 -9.95 -9.12 3.10
N GLU A 194 -8.68 -8.95 2.74
CA GLU A 194 -7.59 -8.93 3.70
C GLU A 194 -6.56 -7.83 3.41
N LEU A 195 -6.25 -7.06 4.45
CA LEU A 195 -5.13 -6.12 4.47
C LEU A 195 -4.10 -6.61 5.47
N ASP A 196 -2.90 -6.94 5.01
CA ASP A 196 -1.78 -7.36 5.85
C ASP A 196 -0.63 -6.36 5.72
N VAL A 197 -0.15 -5.85 6.85
CA VAL A 197 0.80 -4.75 6.92
C VAL A 197 1.90 -5.06 7.94
N GLU A 198 3.12 -5.14 7.46
CA GLU A 198 4.34 -5.24 8.26
C GLU A 198 5.09 -3.90 8.22
N VAL A 199 5.33 -3.31 9.38
CA VAL A 199 5.98 -2.00 9.52
C VAL A 199 7.20 -2.14 10.42
N TYR A 200 8.32 -1.63 9.93
CA TYR A 200 9.60 -1.60 10.63
C TYR A 200 10.11 -0.16 10.77
N ASP A 201 10.72 0.15 11.91
CA ASP A 201 11.37 1.44 12.19
C ASP A 201 10.43 2.65 12.00
N LEU A 202 10.95 3.78 11.48
CA LEU A 202 10.21 5.05 11.38
C LEU A 202 9.20 5.10 10.22
N ALA A 203 8.67 3.98 9.72
CA ALA A 203 7.67 3.98 8.67
C ALA A 203 6.27 4.41 9.17
N ILE A 204 5.56 5.17 8.35
CA ILE A 204 4.19 5.66 8.55
C ILE A 204 3.29 4.97 7.53
N VAL A 205 2.28 4.24 8.00
CA VAL A 205 1.29 3.58 7.14
C VAL A 205 -0.11 3.98 7.58
N GLN A 206 -0.91 4.50 6.65
CA GLN A 206 -2.27 4.95 6.88
C GLN A 206 -3.19 4.35 5.82
N SER A 207 -4.21 3.61 6.26
CA SER A 207 -5.39 3.35 5.46
C SER A 207 -6.38 4.50 5.69
N ASN A 208 -6.63 5.29 4.65
CA ASN A 208 -7.51 6.47 4.69
C ASN A 208 -8.83 6.25 3.93
N THR A 209 -9.18 5.01 3.62
CA THR A 209 -10.40 4.73 2.88
C THR A 209 -11.59 4.71 3.83
N SER A 210 -12.25 5.86 3.95
CA SER A 210 -13.48 6.06 4.76
C SER A 210 -14.70 5.23 4.33
N TRP A 211 -14.57 4.37 3.30
CA TRP A 211 -15.70 3.67 2.68
C TRP A 211 -15.46 2.19 2.34
N LEU A 212 -14.21 1.67 2.40
CA LEU A 212 -13.87 0.29 1.98
C LEU A 212 -12.90 -0.35 2.98
N CYS A 213 -13.44 -0.73 4.13
CA CYS A 213 -12.68 -1.49 5.12
C CYS A 213 -12.66 -2.98 4.73
N PRO A 214 -11.49 -3.63 4.78
CA PRO A 214 -11.39 -5.06 4.52
C PRO A 214 -12.16 -5.87 5.56
N GLN A 215 -12.51 -7.11 5.24
CA GLN A 215 -13.07 -8.02 6.23
C GLN A 215 -12.08 -8.27 7.38
N LYS A 216 -10.80 -8.41 7.05
CA LYS A 216 -9.72 -8.68 7.99
C LYS A 216 -8.56 -7.71 7.81
N THR A 217 -8.01 -7.22 8.91
CA THR A 217 -6.73 -6.49 8.92
C THR A 217 -5.75 -7.13 9.88
N VAL A 218 -4.52 -7.34 9.41
CA VAL A 218 -3.38 -7.79 10.21
C VAL A 218 -2.32 -6.70 10.15
N VAL A 219 -1.82 -6.30 11.31
CA VAL A 219 -0.77 -5.29 11.44
C VAL A 219 0.32 -5.83 12.33
N THR A 220 1.54 -5.90 11.84
CA THR A 220 2.74 -6.18 12.63
C THR A 220 3.64 -4.96 12.62
N ALA A 221 3.88 -4.34 13.78
CA ALA A 221 4.71 -3.15 13.93
C ALA A 221 5.90 -3.45 14.85
N THR A 222 7.12 -3.22 14.36
CA THR A 222 8.37 -3.43 15.11
C THR A 222 9.25 -2.18 15.10
N ASN A 223 9.70 -1.73 16.28
CA ASN A 223 10.51 -0.52 16.46
C ASN A 223 9.90 0.76 15.85
N VAL A 224 8.57 0.83 15.80
CA VAL A 224 7.84 1.95 15.18
C VAL A 224 7.60 3.07 16.17
N ASN A 225 7.74 4.32 15.74
CA ASN A 225 7.41 5.51 16.53
C ASN A 225 6.47 6.44 15.75
N ASN A 226 5.35 5.89 15.27
CA ASN A 226 4.44 6.56 14.37
C ASN A 226 2.97 6.20 14.63
N THR A 227 2.09 7.03 14.10
CA THR A 227 0.64 6.80 14.08
C THR A 227 0.27 5.90 12.92
N LEU A 228 -0.43 4.80 13.22
CA LEU A 228 -0.98 3.88 12.24
C LEU A 228 -2.52 3.94 12.30
N SER A 229 -3.16 4.04 11.14
CA SER A 229 -4.62 4.17 11.03
C SER A 229 -5.14 3.09 10.10
N PHE A 230 -6.01 2.22 10.62
CA PHE A 230 -6.59 1.12 9.87
C PHE A 230 -8.03 0.87 10.30
N CYS A 231 -8.81 0.26 9.41
CA CYS A 231 -10.16 -0.20 9.68
C CYS A 231 -10.36 -1.63 9.19
N ALA A 232 -11.35 -2.32 9.75
CA ALA A 232 -11.76 -3.65 9.33
C ALA A 232 -13.26 -3.85 9.64
N LEU A 233 -13.94 -4.73 8.92
CA LEU A 233 -15.35 -5.07 9.16
C LEU A 233 -15.52 -6.17 10.21
N ASN A 234 -14.75 -7.26 10.11
CA ASN A 234 -14.94 -8.44 10.96
C ASN A 234 -13.87 -8.54 12.04
N SER A 235 -12.59 -8.57 11.64
CA SER A 235 -11.51 -8.86 12.57
C SER A 235 -10.28 -8.00 12.33
N MET A 236 -9.70 -7.50 13.42
CA MET A 236 -8.43 -6.81 13.39
C MET A 236 -7.44 -7.46 14.35
N PHE A 237 -6.24 -7.75 13.87
CA PHE A 237 -5.12 -8.30 14.63
C PHE A 237 -3.96 -7.30 14.57
N ILE A 238 -3.56 -6.80 15.72
CA ILE A 238 -2.44 -5.86 15.84
C ILE A 238 -1.38 -6.48 16.74
N ASN A 239 -0.18 -6.69 16.22
CA ASN A 239 0.97 -7.16 16.95
C ASN A 239 2.05 -6.06 16.98
N VAL A 240 2.42 -5.60 18.17
CA VAL A 240 3.35 -4.50 18.36
C VAL A 240 4.53 -4.94 19.22
N ILE A 241 5.74 -4.72 18.73
CA ILE A 241 6.99 -5.14 19.36
C ILE A 241 7.93 -3.94 19.48
N ASN A 242 8.38 -3.61 20.70
CA ASN A 242 9.35 -2.55 20.96
C ASN A 242 9.01 -1.19 20.31
N SER A 243 7.74 -0.81 20.28
CA SER A 243 7.28 0.37 19.53
C SER A 243 6.57 1.38 20.46
N THR A 244 6.50 2.63 20.00
CA THR A 244 5.52 3.61 20.45
C THR A 244 4.46 3.69 19.36
N PHE A 245 3.37 2.96 19.57
CA PHE A 245 2.31 2.80 18.59
C PHE A 245 1.11 3.65 18.99
N VAL A 246 0.62 4.50 18.08
CA VAL A 246 -0.69 5.15 18.21
C VAL A 246 -1.60 4.56 17.15
N TYR A 247 -2.58 3.76 17.56
CA TYR A 247 -3.66 3.35 16.65
C TYR A 247 -4.84 4.28 16.77
N ASN A 248 -5.30 4.80 15.63
CA ASN A 248 -6.58 5.47 15.51
C ASN A 248 -7.49 4.62 14.64
N SER A 249 -8.54 4.08 15.24
CA SER A 249 -9.57 3.38 14.49
C SER A 249 -10.44 4.35 13.71
N THR A 250 -10.56 4.14 12.41
CA THR A 250 -11.57 4.81 11.59
C THR A 250 -12.81 3.92 11.48
N GLN A 251 -14.01 4.50 11.52
CA GLN A 251 -15.24 3.74 11.33
C GLN A 251 -15.27 3.09 9.93
N PRO A 252 -15.92 1.91 9.78
CA PRO A 252 -16.60 1.09 10.80
C PRO A 252 -15.67 0.33 11.76
N CYS A 253 -16.19 0.09 12.98
CA CYS A 253 -15.49 -0.69 14.00
C CYS A 253 -15.58 -2.19 13.73
N PRO A 254 -14.45 -2.92 13.70
CA PRO A 254 -14.47 -4.36 13.50
C PRO A 254 -15.15 -5.08 14.66
N ILE A 255 -15.90 -6.16 14.36
CA ILE A 255 -16.59 -6.98 15.37
C ILE A 255 -15.63 -7.50 16.44
N ASN A 256 -14.43 -7.93 16.03
CA ASN A 256 -13.41 -8.49 16.90
C ASN A 256 -12.10 -7.75 16.72
N ILE A 257 -11.49 -7.33 17.84
CA ILE A 257 -10.16 -6.71 17.85
C ILE A 257 -9.29 -7.49 18.81
N THR A 258 -8.12 -7.91 18.34
CA THR A 258 -7.07 -8.53 19.14
C THR A 258 -5.80 -7.71 19.03
N ILE A 259 -5.33 -7.17 20.15
CA ILE A 259 -4.10 -6.40 20.23
C ILE A 259 -3.13 -7.16 21.10
N THR A 260 -1.93 -7.44 20.59
CA THR A 260 -0.79 -7.96 21.35
C THR A 260 0.30 -6.90 21.34
N ALA A 261 0.63 -6.35 22.50
CA ALA A 261 1.71 -5.37 22.64
C ALA A 261 2.80 -5.90 23.58
N SER A 262 4.05 -5.85 23.15
CA SER A 262 5.20 -6.24 23.97
C SER A 262 6.27 -5.16 23.95
N ASN A 263 6.53 -4.58 25.14
CA ASN A 263 7.53 -3.54 25.39
C ASN A 263 7.31 -2.23 24.61
N GLY A 264 7.36 -1.09 25.31
CA GLY A 264 7.22 0.24 24.71
C GLY A 264 5.95 0.98 25.15
N SER A 265 5.87 2.26 24.82
CA SER A 265 4.73 3.13 25.20
C SER A 265 3.67 3.10 24.10
N ASN A 266 2.79 2.11 24.13
CA ASN A 266 1.77 1.93 23.09
C ASN A 266 0.41 2.50 23.52
N VAL A 267 -0.16 3.41 22.72
CA VAL A 267 -1.49 4.02 22.89
C VAL A 267 -2.45 3.45 21.83
N PHE A 268 -3.62 2.97 22.25
CA PHE A 268 -4.56 2.31 21.35
C PHE A 268 -5.93 2.99 21.38
N ASN A 269 -6.19 3.95 20.49
CA ASN A 269 -7.52 4.52 20.33
C ASN A 269 -8.39 3.60 19.45
N VAL A 270 -9.05 2.66 20.13
CA VAL A 270 -9.86 1.61 19.53
C VAL A 270 -11.32 2.06 19.52
N CYS A 271 -11.97 2.00 18.36
CA CYS A 271 -13.40 2.28 18.31
C CYS A 271 -14.22 1.08 18.81
N SER A 272 -15.33 1.37 19.47
CA SER A 272 -16.07 0.39 20.28
C SER A 272 -17.02 -0.47 19.44
N SER A 273 -16.76 -1.79 19.42
CA SER A 273 -17.69 -2.81 18.92
C SER A 273 -18.03 -3.82 20.01
N LEU A 274 -18.82 -4.84 19.65
CA LEU A 274 -19.42 -5.79 20.60
C LEU A 274 -18.40 -6.59 21.43
N ASN A 275 -17.18 -6.86 20.90
CA ASN A 275 -16.15 -7.67 21.56
C ASN A 275 -14.72 -7.17 21.27
N THR A 276 -14.08 -6.52 22.24
CA THR A 276 -12.68 -6.10 22.13
C THR A 276 -11.80 -6.88 23.11
N ASN A 277 -10.81 -7.63 22.61
CA ASN A 277 -9.80 -8.33 23.41
C ASN A 277 -8.45 -7.61 23.31
N ILE A 278 -7.93 -7.10 24.41
CA ILE A 278 -6.65 -6.39 24.45
C ILE A 278 -5.69 -7.13 25.37
N TYR A 279 -4.56 -7.57 24.81
CA TYR A 279 -3.45 -8.18 25.54
C TYR A 279 -2.26 -7.23 25.51
N ALA A 280 -1.96 -6.59 26.65
CA ALA A 280 -0.89 -5.61 26.77
C ALA A 280 0.16 -6.04 27.79
N LYS A 281 1.44 -5.98 27.42
CA LYS A 281 2.58 -6.25 28.32
C LYS A 281 3.55 -5.07 28.30
N ASN A 282 3.79 -4.45 29.45
CA ASN A 282 4.60 -3.22 29.59
C ASN A 282 4.12 -2.07 28.68
N SER A 283 2.82 -1.72 28.65
CA SER A 283 2.26 -0.74 27.70
C SER A 283 1.09 0.09 28.27
N THR A 284 0.89 1.31 27.76
CA THR A 284 -0.13 2.26 28.22
C THR A 284 -1.36 2.30 27.29
N VAL A 285 -2.31 1.39 27.49
CA VAL A 285 -3.52 1.32 26.67
C VAL A 285 -4.51 2.43 27.02
N LEU A 286 -4.70 3.43 26.16
CA LEU A 286 -5.80 4.40 26.30
C LEU A 286 -6.99 3.99 25.42
N THR A 287 -8.04 3.38 25.96
CA THR A 287 -9.30 3.20 25.20
C THR A 287 -10.29 4.29 25.59
N ASP A 288 -10.36 5.40 24.85
CA ASP A 288 -11.55 6.27 24.83
C ASP A 288 -11.49 7.33 23.70
N GLU A 289 -12.67 7.65 23.15
CA GLU A 289 -13.18 9.02 22.90
C GLU A 289 -14.56 9.02 22.22
N PHE A 290 -15.02 7.90 21.63
CA PHE A 290 -16.24 7.86 20.79
C PHE A 290 -17.42 7.04 21.33
N GLY A 291 -17.36 6.57 22.58
CA GLY A 291 -18.45 5.85 23.24
C GLY A 291 -18.03 4.51 23.81
N CYS A 292 -18.53 4.19 25.00
CA CYS A 292 -18.28 2.94 25.71
C CYS A 292 -18.67 1.68 24.89
N SER A 293 -17.84 0.64 24.86
CA SER A 293 -18.14 -0.67 24.24
C SER A 293 -19.13 -1.49 25.08
N SER A 294 -19.82 -2.48 24.51
CA SER A 294 -20.62 -3.42 25.34
C SER A 294 -19.73 -4.27 26.24
N VAL A 295 -18.68 -4.90 25.68
CA VAL A 295 -17.82 -5.84 26.41
C VAL A 295 -16.36 -5.65 26.02
N VAL A 296 -15.53 -5.37 27.02
CA VAL A 296 -14.08 -5.24 26.86
C VAL A 296 -13.38 -6.26 27.76
N ASN A 297 -12.49 -7.07 27.17
CA ASN A 297 -11.60 -7.97 27.89
C ASN A 297 -10.16 -7.47 27.80
N VAL A 298 -9.59 -7.03 28.94
CA VAL A 298 -8.20 -6.56 28.99
C VAL A 298 -7.39 -7.50 29.86
N THR A 299 -6.31 -8.03 29.30
CA THR A 299 -5.24 -8.69 30.05
C THR A 299 -3.99 -7.81 29.99
N ALA A 300 -3.63 -7.22 31.13
CA ALA A 300 -2.45 -6.37 31.25
C ALA A 300 -1.39 -7.02 32.17
N THR A 301 -0.13 -7.02 31.76
CA THR A 301 0.98 -7.55 32.59
C THR A 301 2.08 -6.49 32.75
N ASN A 302 2.65 -6.38 33.96
CA ASN A 302 3.69 -5.41 34.37
C ASN A 302 3.22 -3.94 34.42
N LEU A 303 4.14 -2.96 34.27
CA LEU A 303 3.90 -1.50 34.26
C LEU A 303 3.00 -1.10 33.07
N ALA A 304 1.69 -1.20 33.26
CA ALA A 304 0.69 -0.85 32.27
C ALA A 304 -0.33 0.11 32.88
N VAL A 305 -0.72 1.15 32.14
CA VAL A 305 -1.86 2.01 32.48
C VAL A 305 -2.94 1.78 31.44
N VAL A 306 -4.13 1.34 31.86
CA VAL A 306 -5.24 1.01 30.95
C VAL A 306 -6.42 1.92 31.27
N TYR A 307 -6.98 2.62 30.28
CA TYR A 307 -8.26 3.33 30.39
C TYR A 307 -9.33 2.54 29.63
N VAL A 308 -10.46 2.22 30.26
CA VAL A 308 -11.54 1.39 29.66
C VAL A 308 -12.91 2.04 29.85
N CYS A 309 -13.68 2.19 28.75
CA CYS A 309 -15.09 2.62 28.78
C CYS A 309 -16.00 1.46 28.30
N ALA A 310 -16.96 1.01 29.12
CA ALA A 310 -17.98 0.05 28.70
C ALA A 310 -19.41 0.39 29.17
N THR A 311 -20.42 0.04 28.36
CA THR A 311 -21.85 0.26 28.65
C THR A 311 -22.50 -0.93 29.35
N SER A 312 -22.00 -2.15 29.17
CA SER A 312 -22.59 -3.35 29.79
C SER A 312 -21.67 -4.14 30.72
N ALA A 313 -20.42 -4.41 30.35
CA ALA A 313 -19.53 -5.21 31.18
C ALA A 313 -18.04 -4.96 30.88
N ILE A 314 -17.22 -4.87 31.93
CA ILE A 314 -15.75 -4.85 31.83
C ILE A 314 -15.18 -6.11 32.47
N TYR A 315 -14.42 -6.89 31.70
CA TYR A 315 -13.61 -8.00 32.19
C TYR A 315 -12.14 -7.57 32.15
N ALA A 316 -11.54 -7.31 33.31
CA ALA A 316 -10.15 -6.86 33.35
C ALA A 316 -9.34 -7.74 34.29
N VAL A 317 -8.24 -8.30 33.77
CA VAL A 317 -7.25 -9.06 34.52
C VAL A 317 -5.90 -8.34 34.39
N ALA A 318 -5.35 -7.89 35.52
CA ALA A 318 -4.01 -7.35 35.59
C ALA A 318 -3.09 -8.29 36.39
N SER A 319 -1.79 -8.26 36.12
CA SER A 319 -0.79 -8.91 36.96
C SER A 319 0.33 -7.92 37.30
N PHE A 320 0.72 -7.84 38.58
CA PHE A 320 1.83 -7.06 39.17
C PHE A 320 2.11 -5.67 38.52
N ASN A 321 1.80 -4.58 39.24
CA ASN A 321 2.13 -3.19 38.90
C ASN A 321 1.39 -2.54 37.71
N ALA A 322 0.17 -2.98 37.40
CA ALA A 322 -0.70 -2.32 36.43
C ALA A 322 -1.80 -1.48 37.12
N THR A 323 -2.10 -0.31 36.56
CA THR A 323 -3.20 0.58 37.00
C THR A 323 -4.30 0.59 35.94
N ILE A 324 -5.55 0.34 36.35
CA ILE A 324 -6.71 0.35 35.45
C ILE A 324 -7.65 1.49 35.85
N TYR A 325 -7.86 2.43 34.94
CA TYR A 325 -8.90 3.46 34.99
C TYR A 325 -10.13 2.97 34.21
N TYR A 326 -11.32 3.07 34.78
CA TYR A 326 -12.53 2.55 34.12
C TYR A 326 -13.75 3.45 34.25
N LYS A 327 -14.60 3.45 33.20
CA LYS A 327 -15.89 4.14 33.12
C LYS A 327 -16.96 3.15 32.64
N GLY A 328 -17.85 2.72 33.54
CA GLY A 328 -18.90 1.73 33.21
C GLY A 328 -19.17 0.71 34.33
N PRO A 329 -20.21 -0.13 34.19
CA PRO A 329 -20.49 -1.21 35.13
C PRO A 329 -19.43 -2.32 35.05
N LEU A 330 -18.82 -2.64 36.20
CA LEU A 330 -18.04 -3.86 36.38
C LEU A 330 -19.00 -5.05 36.41
N ALA A 331 -18.69 -6.12 35.67
CA ALA A 331 -19.51 -7.33 35.68
C ALA A 331 -19.35 -8.08 37.02
N SER A 332 -20.38 -8.81 37.44
CA SER A 332 -20.37 -9.57 38.71
C SER A 332 -19.32 -10.69 38.77
N ASN A 333 -18.75 -11.05 37.62
CA ASN A 333 -17.71 -12.06 37.41
C ASN A 333 -16.37 -11.45 36.96
N SER A 334 -16.21 -10.13 37.07
CA SER A 334 -14.92 -9.47 36.85
C SER A 334 -13.94 -9.88 37.95
N SER A 335 -12.97 -10.74 37.62
CA SER A 335 -11.87 -11.09 38.53
C SER A 335 -10.73 -10.08 38.36
N ILE A 336 -10.73 -9.02 39.16
CA ILE A 336 -9.71 -7.99 39.07
C ILE A 336 -8.56 -8.33 40.03
N ASN A 337 -7.46 -8.84 39.49
CA ASN A 337 -6.16 -8.83 40.15
C ASN A 337 -5.39 -7.63 39.57
N GLY A 338 -4.83 -6.75 40.40
CA GLY A 338 -4.15 -5.53 39.95
C GLY A 338 -3.64 -4.74 41.16
N SER A 339 -2.64 -3.88 40.98
CA SER A 339 -2.10 -3.08 42.09
C SER A 339 -2.98 -1.89 42.46
N GLU A 340 -3.72 -1.32 41.50
CA GLU A 340 -4.60 -0.17 41.73
C GLU A 340 -5.70 -0.08 40.66
N ILE A 341 -6.95 0.16 41.08
CA ILE A 341 -8.12 0.29 40.20
C ILE A 341 -8.82 1.58 40.57
N ILE A 342 -9.00 2.48 39.60
CA ILE A 342 -9.50 3.83 39.85
C ILE A 342 -10.73 4.07 38.96
N PRO A 343 -11.92 4.34 39.54
CA PRO A 343 -13.05 4.82 38.76
C PRO A 343 -12.65 6.12 38.05
N TRP A 344 -12.84 6.16 36.75
CA TRP A 344 -12.61 7.36 35.95
C TRP A 344 -13.89 8.22 36.00
N VAL A 345 -13.81 9.34 36.73
CA VAL A 345 -14.89 10.32 36.90
C VAL A 345 -15.04 11.17 35.65
#